data_AF-A0A6I7Y1R8-F1
#
_entry.id   AF-A0A6I7Y1R8-F1
#
_cell.length_a   1.000
_cell.length_b   1.000
_cell.length_c   1.000
_cell.angle_alpha   90.00
_cell.angle_beta   90.00
_cell.angle_gamma   90.00
#
_symmetry.space_group_name_H-M   'P 1'
#
loop_
_entity.id
_entity.type
_entity.pdbx_description
1 polymer ?
#
loop_
_entity_poly.entity_id
_entity_poly.type
_entity_poly.pdbx_seq_one_letter_code
_entity_poly.pdbx_strand_id
1 'polypeptide(L)'
;MEAVRATPPERLRAEIAVLEESGPPGARRAARRARLEPLRAGGAQPLGRLVGALRDYHRAAVEPYWPHIQSAVEADRAIRGRALLDGGTDELLASLPPVIRWRAPVLEADYPVDRDLHLDGRGLLLQPSYFCRGTPVVLRDPLLPPVLVYPVAHPAAPAFAEPGPWLGRLLGQTRSTVLRAIGDGCTTSELARRAGVSLASASQHACVLREAGLVHTLRHGGSVLHTLTPLGGSLLRGGAPLAVS
;
A
#
# COMPACT_ATOMS: atom_id res chain seq x y z
N MET A 1 2.93 -0.03 15.44
CA MET A 1 3.89 0.84 16.16
C MET A 1 4.21 0.36 17.57
N GLU A 2 3.37 -0.46 18.22
CA GLU A 2 3.62 -0.99 19.57
C GLU A 2 4.83 -1.94 19.63
N ALA A 3 5.00 -2.83 18.64
CA ALA A 3 6.17 -3.71 18.58
C ALA A 3 7.52 -2.95 18.58
N VAL A 4 7.60 -1.83 17.85
CA VAL A 4 8.79 -0.95 17.84
C VAL A 4 9.02 -0.32 19.22
N ARG A 5 7.94 0.09 19.89
CA ARG A 5 8.01 0.66 21.24
C ARG A 5 8.41 -0.38 22.29
N ALA A 6 7.99 -1.62 22.11
CA ALA A 6 8.28 -2.74 23.00
C ALA A 6 9.66 -3.38 22.75
N THR A 7 10.45 -2.87 21.79
CA THR A 7 11.76 -3.44 21.47
C THR A 7 12.71 -3.29 22.67
N PRO A 8 13.29 -4.38 23.19
CA PRO A 8 14.21 -4.32 24.32
C PRO A 8 15.44 -3.44 24.01
N PRO A 9 15.94 -2.65 24.97
CA PRO A 9 17.13 -1.81 24.76
C PRO A 9 18.37 -2.58 24.30
N GLU A 10 18.54 -3.83 24.78
CA GLU A 10 19.60 -4.75 24.34
C GLU A 10 19.54 -5.01 22.83
N ARG A 11 18.35 -5.31 22.31
CA ARG A 11 18.12 -5.58 20.89
C ARG A 11 18.33 -4.32 20.05
N LEU A 12 17.84 -3.17 20.52
CA LEU A 12 18.02 -1.89 19.85
C LEU A 12 19.52 -1.54 19.74
N ARG A 13 20.30 -1.77 20.80
CA ARG A 13 21.75 -1.57 20.80
C ARG A 13 22.46 -2.46 19.79
N ALA A 14 22.14 -3.75 19.78
CA ALA A 14 22.72 -4.70 18.84
C ALA A 14 22.41 -4.35 17.37
N GLU A 15 21.16 -3.99 17.06
CA GLU A 15 20.76 -3.62 15.70
C GLU A 15 21.38 -2.29 15.23
N ILE A 16 21.52 -1.30 16.13
CA ILE A 16 22.22 -0.04 15.81
C ILE A 16 23.71 -0.28 15.54
N ALA A 17 24.37 -1.16 16.31
CA ALA A 17 25.78 -1.50 16.08
C ALA A 17 26.00 -2.11 14.70
N VAL A 18 25.15 -3.07 14.32
CA VAL A 18 25.11 -3.69 12.98
C VAL A 18 24.97 -2.63 11.88
N LEU A 19 24.06 -1.68 12.09
CA LEU A 19 23.82 -0.60 11.16
C LEU A 19 25.09 0.23 10.98
N GLU A 20 25.72 0.69 12.07
CA GLU A 20 26.94 1.50 12.03
C GLU A 20 28.10 0.82 11.29
N GLU A 21 28.24 -0.50 11.43
CA GLU A 21 29.26 -1.29 10.74
C GLU A 21 29.04 -1.36 9.23
N SER A 22 27.78 -1.43 8.80
CA SER A 22 27.38 -1.63 7.40
C SER A 22 27.26 -0.34 6.57
N GLY A 23 27.63 0.83 7.13
CA GLY A 23 27.47 2.13 6.48
C GLY A 23 28.68 2.62 5.68
N PRO A 24 28.52 3.63 4.79
CA PRO A 24 29.61 4.20 4.02
C PRO A 24 30.70 4.80 4.96
N PRO A 25 32.00 4.64 4.63
CA PRO A 25 33.09 5.08 5.50
C PRO A 25 33.21 6.61 5.59
N GLY A 26 34.03 7.08 6.55
CA GLY A 26 34.37 8.50 6.70
C GLY A 26 33.34 9.36 7.44
N ALA A 27 33.26 10.65 7.11
CA ALA A 27 32.45 11.65 7.82
C ALA A 27 30.95 11.29 7.91
N ARG A 28 30.41 10.55 6.93
CA ARG A 28 29.03 10.07 6.93
C ARG A 28 28.76 9.05 8.05
N ARG A 29 29.75 8.21 8.39
CA ARG A 29 29.66 7.25 9.50
C ARG A 29 29.60 7.96 10.85
N ALA A 30 30.45 8.96 11.06
CA ALA A 30 30.50 9.74 12.30
C ALA A 30 29.18 10.50 12.55
N ALA A 31 28.66 11.18 11.52
CA ALA A 31 27.38 11.89 11.61
C ALA A 31 26.20 10.94 11.91
N ARG A 32 26.18 9.76 11.29
CA ARG A 32 25.15 8.74 11.55
C ARG A 32 25.22 8.19 12.96
N ARG A 33 26.42 7.86 13.45
CA ARG A 33 26.63 7.43 14.85
C ARG A 33 26.12 8.47 15.83
N ALA A 34 26.49 9.74 15.65
CA ALA A 34 26.02 10.83 16.50
C ALA A 34 24.48 10.94 16.52
N ARG A 35 23.83 10.72 15.37
CA ARG A 35 22.36 10.74 15.25
C ARG A 35 21.68 9.55 15.94
N LEU A 36 22.31 8.37 15.94
CA LEU A 36 21.75 7.14 16.52
C LEU A 36 22.09 6.95 18.00
N GLU A 37 23.09 7.67 18.52
CA GLU A 37 23.54 7.57 19.91
C GLU A 37 22.39 7.66 20.95
N PRO A 38 21.42 8.60 20.84
CA PRO A 38 20.32 8.67 21.80
C PRO A 38 19.42 7.43 21.80
N LEU A 39 19.28 6.77 20.65
CA LEU A 39 18.55 5.51 20.54
C LEU A 39 19.38 4.35 21.10
N ARG A 40 20.69 4.34 20.84
CA ARG A 40 21.63 3.34 21.40
C ARG A 40 21.67 3.39 22.92
N ALA A 41 21.59 4.57 23.52
CA ALA A 41 21.53 4.73 24.97
C ALA A 41 20.25 4.12 25.60
N GLY A 42 19.27 3.69 24.80
CA GLY A 42 18.06 3.00 25.27
C GLY A 42 17.02 3.91 25.93
N GLY A 43 17.12 5.23 25.71
CA GLY A 43 16.19 6.18 26.30
C GLY A 43 14.78 6.06 25.73
N ALA A 44 13.76 6.01 26.60
CA ALA A 44 12.35 5.96 26.20
C ALA A 44 11.92 7.19 25.36
N GLN A 45 12.49 8.36 25.66
CA GLN A 45 12.15 9.62 24.97
C GLN A 45 12.65 9.63 23.49
N PRO A 46 13.91 9.31 23.17
CA PRO A 46 14.36 9.10 21.78
C PRO A 46 13.51 8.09 20.99
N LEU A 47 13.18 6.95 21.59
CA LEU A 47 12.33 5.94 20.95
C LEU A 47 10.91 6.47 20.72
N GLY A 48 10.35 7.20 21.69
CA GLY A 48 9.06 7.88 21.56
C GLY A 48 9.02 8.87 20.38
N ARG A 49 10.08 9.66 20.20
CA ARG A 49 10.20 10.58 19.05
C ARG A 49 10.27 9.83 17.72
N LEU A 50 11.03 8.74 17.64
CA LEU A 50 11.10 7.91 16.44
C LEU A 50 9.72 7.32 16.09
N VAL A 51 9.02 6.76 17.09
CA VAL A 51 7.67 6.23 16.89
C VAL A 51 6.68 7.31 16.45
N GLY A 52 6.80 8.53 17.00
CA GLY A 52 6.03 9.69 16.55
C GLY A 52 6.27 10.00 15.08
N ALA A 53 7.54 10.16 14.68
CA ALA A 53 7.92 10.45 13.30
C ALA A 53 7.46 9.35 12.31
N LEU A 54 7.56 8.08 12.69
CA LEU A 54 7.06 6.96 11.88
C LEU A 54 5.54 7.02 11.70
N ARG A 55 4.81 7.41 12.75
CA ARG A 55 3.35 7.57 12.69
C ARG A 55 2.95 8.74 11.80
N ASP A 56 3.62 9.87 11.93
CA ASP A 56 3.36 11.06 11.12
C ASP A 56 3.66 10.78 9.64
N TYR A 57 4.78 10.10 9.37
CA TYR A 57 5.11 9.65 8.02
C TYR A 57 4.07 8.68 7.47
N HIS A 58 3.64 7.68 8.25
CA HIS A 58 2.59 6.75 7.82
C HIS A 58 1.32 7.51 7.44
N ARG A 59 0.85 8.42 8.30
CA ARG A 59 -0.37 9.20 8.06
C ARG A 59 -0.29 10.06 6.82
N ALA A 60 0.86 10.68 6.58
CA ALA A 60 1.05 11.60 5.46
C ALA A 60 1.35 10.90 4.13
N ALA A 61 2.13 9.81 4.16
CA ALA A 61 2.74 9.24 2.96
C ALA A 61 2.31 7.79 2.64
N VAL A 62 1.74 7.07 3.59
CA VAL A 62 1.34 5.65 3.41
C VAL A 62 -0.17 5.49 3.43
N GLU A 63 -0.83 5.99 4.48
CA GLU A 63 -2.27 5.85 4.71
C GLU A 63 -3.13 6.31 3.52
N PRO A 64 -2.86 7.46 2.84
CA PRO A 64 -3.67 7.90 1.70
C PRO A 64 -3.62 6.93 0.51
N TYR A 65 -2.53 6.16 0.38
CA TYR A 65 -2.29 5.23 -0.72
C TYR A 65 -2.47 3.77 -0.29
N TRP A 66 -2.87 3.52 0.95
CA TRP A 66 -2.96 2.17 1.51
C TRP A 66 -3.81 1.21 0.67
N PRO A 67 -4.99 1.59 0.14
CA PRO A 67 -5.77 0.70 -0.72
C PRO A 67 -5.03 0.28 -2.00
N HIS A 68 -4.26 1.20 -2.60
CA HIS A 68 -3.46 0.91 -3.79
C HIS A 68 -2.29 -0.03 -3.47
N ILE A 69 -1.61 0.23 -2.35
CA ILE A 69 -0.53 -0.63 -1.84
C ILE A 69 -1.05 -2.05 -1.59
N GLN A 70 -2.21 -2.19 -0.93
CA GLN A 70 -2.84 -3.48 -0.69
C GLN A 70 -3.20 -4.18 -2.00
N SER A 71 -3.83 -3.47 -2.93
CA SER A 71 -4.21 -4.04 -4.23
C SER A 71 -2.99 -4.56 -5.01
N ALA A 72 -1.87 -3.84 -5.01
CA ALA A 72 -0.64 -4.30 -5.67
C ALA A 72 -0.08 -5.60 -5.03
N VAL A 73 -0.12 -5.68 -3.69
CA VAL A 73 0.32 -6.88 -2.96
C VAL A 73 -0.63 -8.06 -3.16
N GLU A 74 -1.95 -7.82 -3.17
CA GLU A 74 -2.97 -8.84 -3.42
C GLU A 74 -2.91 -9.39 -4.84
N ALA A 75 -2.66 -8.53 -5.83
CA ALA A 75 -2.47 -8.95 -7.22
C ALA A 75 -1.25 -9.88 -7.37
N ASP A 76 -0.11 -9.55 -6.74
CA ASP A 76 1.05 -10.44 -6.74
C ASP A 76 0.71 -11.78 -6.06
N ARG A 77 0.09 -11.75 -4.88
CA ARG A 77 -0.34 -12.98 -4.16
C ARG A 77 -1.27 -13.85 -5.00
N ALA A 78 -2.18 -13.26 -5.77
CA ALA A 78 -3.07 -14.01 -6.65
C ALA A 78 -2.31 -14.73 -7.77
N ILE A 79 -1.34 -14.06 -8.41
CA ILE A 79 -0.47 -14.65 -9.43
C ILE A 79 0.33 -15.83 -8.83
N ARG A 80 0.98 -15.61 -7.67
CA ARG A 80 1.74 -16.66 -6.98
C ARG A 80 0.87 -17.84 -6.55
N GLY A 81 -0.31 -17.54 -6.00
CA GLY A 81 -1.27 -18.57 -5.58
C GLY A 81 -1.74 -19.42 -6.76
N ARG A 82 -2.00 -18.80 -7.92
CA ARG A 82 -2.39 -19.54 -9.13
C ARG A 82 -1.27 -20.44 -9.66
N ALA A 83 -0.05 -19.91 -9.75
CA ALA A 83 1.13 -20.68 -10.16
C ALA A 83 1.36 -21.90 -9.26
N LEU A 84 1.21 -21.74 -7.93
CA LEU A 84 1.32 -22.84 -6.97
C LEU A 84 0.25 -23.92 -7.19
N LEU A 85 -1.00 -23.52 -7.49
CA LEU A 85 -2.10 -24.46 -7.71
C LEU A 85 -1.97 -25.20 -9.04
N ASP A 86 -1.46 -24.55 -10.08
CA ASP A 86 -1.39 -25.10 -11.44
C ASP A 86 -0.15 -25.99 -11.66
N GLY A 87 1.01 -25.63 -11.09
CA GLY A 87 2.26 -26.38 -11.30
C GLY A 87 3.15 -26.52 -10.07
N GLY A 88 2.59 -26.33 -8.88
CA GLY A 88 3.29 -26.60 -7.62
C GLY A 88 4.41 -25.60 -7.31
N THR A 89 5.37 -26.04 -6.51
CA THR A 89 6.44 -25.18 -6.00
C THR A 89 7.37 -24.68 -7.11
N ASP A 90 7.68 -25.50 -8.11
CA ASP A 90 8.53 -25.08 -9.23
C ASP A 90 7.91 -23.93 -10.02
N GLU A 91 6.62 -24.01 -10.34
CA GLU A 91 5.94 -22.94 -11.07
C GLU A 91 5.77 -21.67 -10.22
N LEU A 92 5.49 -21.82 -8.92
CA LEU A 92 5.48 -20.71 -7.97
C LEU A 92 6.83 -19.96 -7.97
N LEU A 93 7.94 -20.68 -7.81
CA LEU A 93 9.27 -20.09 -7.73
C LEU A 93 9.71 -19.50 -9.08
N ALA A 94 9.39 -20.16 -10.19
CA ALA A 94 9.65 -19.65 -11.54
C ALA A 94 8.83 -18.39 -11.86
N SER A 95 7.68 -18.18 -11.21
CA SER A 95 6.84 -17.02 -11.46
C SER A 95 7.41 -15.72 -10.86
N LEU A 96 8.34 -15.79 -9.89
CA LEU A 96 8.84 -14.65 -9.13
C LEU A 96 9.45 -13.55 -10.05
N PRO A 97 9.52 -12.29 -9.57
CA PRO A 97 10.07 -11.19 -10.37
C PRO A 97 11.50 -11.48 -10.87
N PRO A 98 11.93 -10.93 -12.02
CA PRO A 98 13.19 -11.31 -12.69
C PRO A 98 14.48 -11.17 -11.86
N VAL A 99 14.45 -10.35 -10.81
CA VAL A 99 15.55 -10.23 -9.83
C VAL A 99 15.70 -11.47 -8.94
N ILE A 100 14.80 -12.45 -9.05
CA ILE A 100 14.83 -13.76 -8.41
C ILE A 100 14.71 -14.83 -9.49
N ARG A 101 15.63 -15.79 -9.51
CA ARG A 101 15.74 -16.81 -10.55
C ARG A 101 15.70 -18.19 -9.91
N TRP A 102 14.70 -18.99 -10.29
CA TRP A 102 14.63 -20.39 -9.90
C TRP A 102 15.52 -21.25 -10.80
N ARG A 103 16.54 -21.87 -10.21
CA ARG A 103 17.42 -22.85 -10.84
C ARG A 103 17.49 -24.07 -9.94
N ALA A 104 16.47 -24.91 -10.03
CA ALA A 104 16.29 -26.05 -9.13
C ALA A 104 17.62 -26.78 -8.84
N PRO A 105 17.98 -26.99 -7.55
CA PRO A 105 17.22 -26.72 -6.33
C PRO A 105 17.47 -25.33 -5.69
N VAL A 106 18.12 -24.41 -6.39
CA VAL A 106 18.62 -23.12 -5.86
C VAL A 106 17.74 -21.96 -6.33
N LEU A 107 17.42 -21.05 -5.40
CA LEU A 107 16.77 -19.79 -5.70
C LEU A 107 17.80 -18.66 -5.62
N GLU A 108 18.19 -18.12 -6.78
CA GLU A 108 19.14 -17.01 -6.88
C GLU A 108 18.39 -15.68 -6.75
N ALA A 109 18.98 -14.68 -6.08
CA ALA A 109 18.42 -13.34 -6.03
C ALA A 109 19.52 -12.28 -6.17
N ASP A 110 19.23 -11.19 -6.87
CA ASP A 110 20.13 -10.05 -6.95
C ASP A 110 20.23 -9.39 -5.56
N TYR A 111 21.35 -9.60 -4.87
CA TYR A 111 21.57 -9.14 -3.49
C TYR A 111 22.85 -8.31 -3.40
N PRO A 112 22.93 -7.28 -2.53
CA PRO A 112 24.10 -6.40 -2.45
C PRO A 112 25.40 -7.09 -2.01
N VAL A 113 25.32 -8.30 -1.45
CA VAL A 113 26.47 -9.10 -1.01
C VAL A 113 26.31 -10.54 -1.50
N ASP A 114 27.43 -11.16 -1.86
CA ASP A 114 27.45 -12.59 -2.19
C ASP A 114 27.27 -13.41 -0.91
N ARG A 115 26.24 -14.26 -0.89
CA ARG A 115 25.87 -15.04 0.29
C ARG A 115 24.95 -16.19 -0.06
N ASP A 116 25.29 -17.36 0.46
CA ASP A 116 24.40 -18.52 0.48
C ASP A 116 23.57 -18.59 1.76
N LEU A 117 22.30 -18.93 1.60
CA LEU A 117 21.39 -19.24 2.70
C LEU A 117 20.84 -20.65 2.50
N HIS A 118 21.25 -21.56 3.40
CA HIS A 118 20.76 -22.92 3.43
C HIS A 118 19.48 -23.01 4.27
N LEU A 119 18.41 -23.56 3.69
CA LEU A 119 17.11 -23.64 4.37
C LEU A 119 17.10 -24.72 5.45
N ASP A 120 17.87 -25.79 5.31
CA ASP A 120 18.00 -26.88 6.29
C ASP A 120 16.63 -27.41 6.78
N GLY A 121 15.67 -27.55 5.88
CA GLY A 121 14.31 -28.00 6.19
C GLY A 121 13.40 -26.98 6.88
N ARG A 122 13.88 -25.77 7.18
CA ARG A 122 13.10 -24.70 7.84
C ARG A 122 12.02 -24.07 6.94
N GLY A 123 12.07 -24.35 5.64
CA GLY A 123 11.22 -23.71 4.63
C GLY A 123 11.63 -22.26 4.34
N LEU A 124 10.88 -21.64 3.44
CA LEU A 124 11.09 -20.26 3.00
C LEU A 124 9.76 -19.52 2.97
N LEU A 125 9.67 -18.40 3.69
CA LEU A 125 8.53 -17.49 3.61
C LEU A 125 8.76 -16.47 2.49
N LEU A 126 7.90 -16.48 1.49
CA LEU A 126 7.87 -15.48 0.43
C LEU A 126 7.01 -14.29 0.87
N GLN A 127 7.62 -13.12 1.04
CA GLN A 127 6.94 -11.90 1.49
C GLN A 127 6.95 -10.82 0.39
N PRO A 128 5.87 -10.67 -0.39
CA PRO A 128 5.75 -9.55 -1.32
C PRO A 128 5.75 -8.21 -0.57
N SER A 129 6.48 -7.23 -1.08
CA SER A 129 6.57 -5.89 -0.49
C SER A 129 6.51 -4.79 -1.53
N TYR A 130 5.57 -3.86 -1.34
CA TYR A 130 5.47 -2.62 -2.12
C TYR A 130 6.62 -1.65 -1.85
N PHE A 131 7.20 -1.68 -0.65
CA PHE A 131 8.30 -0.80 -0.28
C PHE A 131 9.68 -1.37 -0.63
N CYS A 132 9.75 -2.63 -1.03
CA CYS A 132 10.95 -3.21 -1.63
C CYS A 132 11.04 -2.70 -3.08
N ARG A 133 12.07 -1.90 -3.37
CA ARG A 133 12.35 -1.40 -4.73
C ARG A 133 13.73 -1.87 -5.16
N GLY A 134 13.79 -2.52 -6.33
CA GLY A 134 15.04 -3.04 -6.90
C GLY A 134 15.34 -4.46 -6.42
N THR A 135 16.13 -4.59 -5.36
CA THR A 135 16.70 -5.88 -4.92
C THR A 135 15.90 -6.53 -3.79
N PRO A 136 15.62 -7.84 -3.85
CA PRO A 136 15.07 -8.60 -2.74
C PRO A 136 15.95 -8.48 -1.48
N VAL A 137 15.35 -8.67 -0.31
CA VAL A 137 16.08 -8.69 0.96
C VAL A 137 15.70 -9.87 1.83
N VAL A 138 16.68 -10.41 2.53
CA VAL A 138 16.47 -11.44 3.55
C VAL A 138 16.59 -10.84 4.94
N LEU A 139 15.84 -11.37 5.90
CA LEU A 139 16.05 -11.00 7.30
C LEU A 139 17.45 -11.47 7.73
N ARG A 140 18.18 -10.60 8.43
CA ARG A 140 19.58 -10.86 8.82
C ARG A 140 19.71 -11.97 9.85
N ASP A 141 18.72 -12.12 10.72
CA ASP A 141 18.76 -13.05 11.85
C ASP A 141 18.66 -14.51 11.36
N PRO A 142 19.73 -15.30 11.44
CA PRO A 142 19.75 -16.66 10.89
C PRO A 142 18.94 -17.65 11.72
N LEU A 143 18.56 -17.29 12.96
CA LEU A 143 17.76 -18.13 13.86
C LEU A 143 16.27 -18.00 13.59
N LEU A 144 15.84 -16.97 12.86
CA LEU A 144 14.44 -16.81 12.46
C LEU A 144 14.14 -17.66 11.21
N PRO A 145 12.86 -18.01 10.98
CA PRO A 145 12.45 -18.61 9.71
C PRO A 145 12.98 -17.78 8.54
N PRO A 146 13.60 -18.40 7.52
CA PRO A 146 14.05 -17.69 6.33
C PRO A 146 12.88 -16.94 5.67
N VAL A 147 13.00 -15.62 5.55
CA VAL A 147 12.02 -14.78 4.84
C VAL A 147 12.73 -14.10 3.66
N LEU A 148 12.20 -14.31 2.47
CA LEU A 148 12.57 -13.57 1.27
C LEU A 148 11.54 -12.47 1.02
N VAL A 149 11.94 -11.23 1.31
CA VAL A 149 11.14 -10.06 0.97
C VAL A 149 11.47 -9.65 -0.46
N TYR A 150 10.48 -9.60 -1.33
CA TYR A 150 10.70 -9.33 -2.76
C TYR A 150 9.80 -8.20 -3.28
N PRO A 151 10.23 -7.48 -4.34
CA PRO A 151 9.45 -6.39 -4.89
C PRO A 151 8.19 -6.92 -5.58
N VAL A 152 7.03 -6.33 -5.27
CA VAL A 152 5.86 -6.50 -6.14
C VAL A 152 6.02 -5.61 -7.38
N ALA A 153 5.22 -5.88 -8.42
CA ALA A 153 5.07 -4.92 -9.51
C ALA A 153 4.54 -3.59 -8.94
N HIS A 154 5.15 -2.48 -9.36
CA HIS A 154 4.68 -1.13 -9.06
C HIS A 154 3.92 -0.61 -10.28
N PRO A 155 2.62 -0.92 -10.43
CA PRO A 155 1.81 -0.18 -11.38
C PRO A 155 1.94 1.32 -11.04
N ALA A 156 1.92 2.17 -12.05
CA ALA A 156 1.98 3.61 -11.83
C ALA A 156 0.95 3.98 -10.77
N ALA A 157 1.39 4.65 -9.70
CA ALA A 157 0.49 5.11 -8.66
C ALA A 157 -0.63 5.90 -9.35
N PRO A 158 -1.91 5.67 -9.01
CA PRO A 158 -2.99 6.45 -9.59
C PRO A 158 -2.65 7.92 -9.30
N ALA A 159 -2.32 8.68 -10.35
CA ALA A 159 -2.51 10.11 -10.28
C ALA A 159 -3.97 10.27 -9.87
N PHE A 160 -4.25 11.06 -8.83
CA PHE A 160 -5.62 11.45 -8.52
C PHE A 160 -6.13 12.25 -9.72
N ALA A 161 -6.57 11.54 -10.75
CA ALA A 161 -7.11 12.10 -11.95
C ALA A 161 -8.47 12.64 -11.54
N GLU A 162 -8.68 13.93 -11.80
CA GLU A 162 -10.02 14.47 -11.93
C GLU A 162 -10.87 13.47 -12.73
N PRO A 163 -12.12 13.18 -12.32
CA PRO A 163 -12.96 12.18 -12.96
C PRO A 163 -13.06 12.45 -14.47
N GLY A 164 -12.25 11.73 -15.26
CA GLY A 164 -12.16 11.94 -16.70
C GLY A 164 -13.48 11.59 -17.42
N PRO A 165 -13.59 11.91 -18.71
CA PRO A 165 -14.81 11.69 -19.51
C PRO A 165 -15.28 10.22 -19.56
N TRP A 166 -14.44 9.27 -19.13
CA TRP A 166 -14.73 7.85 -19.06
C TRP A 166 -15.89 7.50 -18.10
N LEU A 167 -16.04 8.23 -16.99
CA LEU A 167 -17.09 7.91 -16.02
C LEU A 167 -18.48 8.17 -16.60
N GLY A 168 -18.58 9.20 -17.45
CA GLY A 168 -19.76 9.48 -18.26
C GLY A 168 -20.07 8.39 -19.28
N ARG A 169 -19.06 7.70 -19.83
CA ARG A 169 -19.25 6.55 -20.73
C ARG A 169 -19.68 5.29 -19.97
N LEU A 170 -19.21 5.11 -18.74
CA LEU A 170 -19.52 3.94 -17.91
C LEU A 170 -20.93 4.03 -17.29
N LEU A 171 -21.26 5.17 -16.68
CA LEU A 171 -22.51 5.36 -15.94
C LEU A 171 -23.56 6.13 -16.76
N GLY A 172 -23.19 6.72 -17.89
CA GLY A 172 -24.01 7.75 -18.53
C GLY A 172 -23.75 9.13 -17.90
N GLN A 173 -23.89 10.17 -18.73
CA GLN A 173 -23.44 11.51 -18.36
C GLN A 173 -24.15 12.08 -17.13
N THR A 174 -25.47 11.94 -17.06
CA THR A 174 -26.25 12.47 -15.94
C THR A 174 -25.91 11.76 -14.63
N ARG A 175 -25.76 10.43 -14.63
CA ARG A 175 -25.38 9.67 -13.41
C ARG A 175 -23.96 9.99 -12.95
N SER A 176 -23.03 10.19 -13.89
CA SER A 176 -21.67 10.63 -13.56
C SER A 176 -21.67 12.03 -12.92
N THR A 177 -22.45 12.97 -13.46
CA THR A 177 -22.61 14.31 -12.89
C THR A 177 -23.27 14.29 -11.51
N VAL A 178 -24.31 13.48 -11.32
CA VAL A 178 -24.97 13.27 -10.03
C VAL A 178 -23.98 12.68 -9.01
N LEU A 179 -23.23 11.64 -9.38
CA LEU A 179 -22.25 11.02 -8.50
C LEU A 179 -21.15 12.02 -8.09
N ARG A 180 -20.67 12.86 -9.02
CA ARG A 180 -19.73 13.96 -8.72
C ARG A 180 -20.32 15.00 -7.77
N ALA A 181 -21.57 15.41 -8.00
CA ALA A 181 -22.24 16.43 -7.19
C ALA A 181 -22.47 15.99 -5.72
N ILE A 182 -22.55 14.68 -5.48
CA ILE A 182 -22.64 14.06 -4.14
C ILE A 182 -21.31 14.11 -3.39
N GLY A 183 -20.16 14.25 -4.06
CA GLY A 183 -18.79 14.37 -3.52
C GLY A 183 -18.66 14.45 -1.99
N ASP A 184 -18.82 15.66 -1.44
CA ASP A 184 -18.67 15.99 -0.01
C ASP A 184 -19.96 15.85 0.82
N GLY A 185 -21.00 15.30 0.21
CA GLY A 185 -22.35 15.21 0.75
C GLY A 185 -23.28 16.32 0.23
N CYS A 186 -24.55 15.97 0.04
CA CYS A 186 -25.59 16.94 -0.31
C CYS A 186 -27.00 16.43 -0.03
N THR A 187 -27.92 17.34 0.21
CA THR A 187 -29.35 17.04 0.19
C THR A 187 -29.87 16.82 -1.23
N THR A 188 -31.04 16.22 -1.39
CA THR A 188 -31.65 15.99 -2.71
C THR A 188 -31.90 17.28 -3.49
N SER A 189 -32.24 18.38 -2.82
CA SER A 189 -32.41 19.69 -3.45
C SER A 189 -31.10 20.32 -3.91
N GLU A 190 -30.06 20.23 -3.08
CA GLU A 190 -28.72 20.62 -3.47
C GLU A 190 -28.19 19.77 -4.62
N LEU A 191 -28.48 18.47 -4.61
CA LEU A 191 -28.11 17.56 -5.68
C LEU A 191 -28.73 17.96 -7.02
N ALA A 192 -30.04 18.22 -7.03
CA ALA A 192 -30.76 18.70 -8.21
C ALA A 192 -30.15 19.99 -8.76
N ARG A 193 -29.87 20.96 -7.89
CA ARG A 193 -29.24 22.24 -8.25
C ARG A 193 -27.82 22.05 -8.80
N ARG A 194 -26.98 21.24 -8.12
CA ARG A 194 -25.57 21.00 -8.51
C ARG A 194 -25.46 20.22 -9.82
N ALA A 195 -26.37 19.27 -10.05
CA ALA A 195 -26.35 18.44 -11.26
C ALA A 195 -27.15 19.03 -12.43
N GLY A 196 -27.89 20.12 -12.23
CA GLY A 196 -28.70 20.76 -13.27
C GLY A 196 -29.91 19.92 -13.72
N VAL A 197 -30.50 19.15 -12.81
CA VAL A 197 -31.65 18.27 -13.08
C VAL A 197 -32.82 18.58 -12.15
N SER A 198 -34.00 18.05 -12.44
CA SER A 198 -35.16 18.20 -11.56
C SER A 198 -34.99 17.42 -10.25
N LEU A 199 -35.73 17.80 -9.20
CA LEU A 199 -35.74 17.08 -7.91
C LEU A 199 -36.10 15.59 -8.07
N ALA A 200 -37.07 15.29 -8.94
CA ALA A 200 -37.49 13.92 -9.22
C ALA A 200 -36.37 13.13 -9.90
N SER A 201 -35.70 13.72 -10.90
CA SER A 201 -34.57 13.11 -11.60
C SER A 201 -33.37 12.91 -10.68
N ALA A 202 -33.05 13.89 -9.82
CA ALA A 202 -32.00 13.76 -8.80
C ALA A 202 -32.29 12.61 -7.83
N SER A 203 -33.53 12.50 -7.34
CA SER A 203 -33.95 11.41 -6.44
C SER A 203 -33.82 10.05 -7.12
N GLN A 204 -34.25 9.94 -8.38
CA GLN A 204 -34.17 8.70 -9.15
C GLN A 204 -32.72 8.27 -9.37
N HIS A 205 -31.84 9.20 -9.80
CA HIS A 205 -30.43 8.90 -9.99
C HIS A 205 -29.73 8.52 -8.68
N ALA A 206 -30.01 9.23 -7.59
CA ALA A 206 -29.48 8.87 -6.26
C ALA A 206 -29.96 7.48 -5.81
N CYS A 207 -31.21 7.10 -6.14
CA CYS A 207 -31.74 5.76 -5.86
C CYS A 207 -30.95 4.67 -6.59
N VAL A 208 -30.76 4.83 -7.90
CA VAL A 208 -29.99 3.87 -8.71
C VAL A 208 -28.54 3.76 -8.25
N LEU A 209 -27.90 4.89 -7.93
CA LEU A 209 -26.51 4.89 -7.42
C LEU A 209 -26.41 4.26 -6.04
N ARG A 210 -27.44 4.40 -5.20
CA ARG A 210 -27.53 3.71 -3.90
C ARG A 210 -27.72 2.21 -4.06
N GLU A 211 -28.58 1.77 -4.96
CA GLU A 211 -28.78 0.34 -5.27
C GLU A 211 -27.52 -0.31 -5.84
N ALA A 212 -26.74 0.44 -6.61
CA ALA A 212 -25.42 0.02 -7.09
C ALA A 212 -24.33 0.08 -6.01
N GLY A 213 -24.64 0.47 -4.77
CA GLY A 213 -23.70 0.56 -3.65
C GLY A 213 -22.71 1.73 -3.74
N LEU A 214 -22.94 2.71 -4.61
CA LEU A 214 -22.05 3.87 -4.82
C LEU A 214 -22.39 5.05 -3.89
N VAL A 215 -23.63 5.12 -3.43
CA VAL A 215 -24.14 6.20 -2.58
C VAL A 215 -24.78 5.62 -1.32
N HIS A 216 -24.51 6.25 -0.19
CA HIS A 216 -25.24 6.05 1.04
C HIS A 216 -26.20 7.21 1.28
N THR A 217 -27.35 6.93 1.89
CA THR A 217 -28.38 7.94 2.15
C THR A 217 -28.78 7.88 3.61
N LEU A 218 -28.69 9.01 4.29
CA LEU A 218 -29.04 9.17 5.70
C LEU A 218 -30.18 10.18 5.84
N ARG A 219 -31.16 9.86 6.68
CA ARG A 219 -32.22 10.82 7.04
C ARG A 219 -31.72 11.65 8.21
N HIS A 220 -31.65 12.97 8.02
CA HIS A 220 -31.25 13.90 9.07
C HIS A 220 -32.36 14.94 9.25
N GLY A 221 -33.14 14.77 10.32
CA GLY A 221 -34.36 15.56 10.55
C GLY A 221 -35.38 15.40 9.42
N GLY A 222 -35.88 16.53 8.90
CA GLY A 222 -36.80 16.57 7.76
C GLY A 222 -36.14 16.42 6.38
N SER A 223 -34.81 16.22 6.33
CA SER A 223 -34.04 16.19 5.07
C SER A 223 -33.33 14.86 4.85
N VAL A 224 -33.01 14.58 3.59
CA VAL A 224 -32.27 13.38 3.16
C VAL A 224 -30.90 13.83 2.69
N LEU A 225 -29.84 13.30 3.32
CA LEU A 225 -28.44 13.55 2.96
C LEU A 225 -27.90 12.35 2.18
N HIS A 226 -27.31 12.62 1.01
CA HIS A 226 -26.59 11.64 0.20
C HIS A 226 -25.09 11.84 0.41
N THR A 227 -24.36 10.74 0.62
CA THR A 227 -22.89 10.71 0.72
C THR A 227 -22.33 9.58 -0.12
N LEU A 228 -21.06 9.68 -0.52
CA LEU A 228 -20.40 8.60 -1.26
C LEU A 228 -20.07 7.42 -0.32
N THR A 229 -20.22 6.21 -0.84
CA THR A 229 -19.59 5.04 -0.23
C THR A 229 -18.10 4.99 -0.60
N PRO A 230 -17.28 4.15 0.06
CA PRO A 230 -15.91 3.90 -0.37
C PRO A 230 -15.80 3.46 -1.84
N LEU A 231 -16.75 2.65 -2.32
CA LEU A 231 -16.84 2.22 -3.72
C LEU A 231 -17.15 3.40 -4.65
N GLY A 232 -18.13 4.24 -4.31
CA GLY A 232 -18.46 5.44 -5.09
C GLY A 232 -17.32 6.44 -5.18
N GLY A 233 -16.61 6.67 -4.08
CA GLY A 233 -15.41 7.50 -4.05
C GLY A 233 -14.26 6.91 -4.89
N SER A 234 -14.06 5.60 -4.81
CA SER A 234 -13.03 4.92 -5.61
C SER A 234 -13.35 4.97 -7.10
N LEU A 235 -14.63 4.84 -7.47
CA LEU A 235 -15.07 4.95 -8.85
C LEU A 235 -14.91 6.38 -9.39
N LEU A 236 -15.18 7.42 -8.60
CA LEU A 236 -14.92 8.80 -9.02
C LEU A 236 -13.43 9.06 -9.28
N ARG A 237 -12.55 8.43 -8.51
CA ARG A 237 -11.08 8.57 -8.62
C ARG A 237 -10.43 7.56 -9.58
N GLY A 238 -11.17 6.58 -10.06
CA GLY A 238 -10.65 5.35 -10.69
C GLY A 238 -10.31 5.43 -12.18
N GLY A 239 -9.90 6.59 -12.69
CA GLY A 239 -9.51 6.73 -14.10
C GLY A 239 -8.21 6.01 -14.42
N ALA A 240 -8.12 5.36 -15.58
CA ALA A 240 -6.84 4.92 -16.14
C ALA A 240 -5.91 6.15 -16.25
N PRO A 241 -4.59 6.00 -16.00
CA PRO A 241 -3.64 7.07 -16.21
C PRO A 241 -3.79 7.60 -17.63
N LEU A 242 -3.94 8.92 -17.79
CA LEU A 242 -3.73 9.52 -19.10
C LEU A 242 -2.27 9.22 -19.44
N ALA A 243 -2.04 8.37 -20.44
CA ALA A 243 -0.73 8.23 -21.04
C ALA A 243 -0.36 9.60 -21.62
N VAL A 244 0.47 10.34 -20.89
CA VAL A 244 1.07 11.56 -21.41
C VAL A 244 2.05 11.08 -22.48
N SER A 245 1.74 11.41 -23.74
CA SER A 245 2.64 11.20 -24.88
C SER A 245 3.87 12.09 -24.77
#